data_AF-A0A522G0V9-F1
#
_entry.id   AF-A0A522G0V9-F1
#
_cell.length_a   1.000
_cell.length_b   1.000
_cell.length_c   1.000
_cell.angle_alpha   90.00
_cell.angle_beta   90.00
_cell.angle_gamma   90.00
#
_symmetry.space_group_name_H-M   'P 1'
#
loop_
_entity.id
_entity.type
_entity.pdbx_description
1 polymer ?
#
loop_
_entity_poly.entity_id
_entity_poly.type
_entity_poly.pdbx_seq_one_letter_code
_entity_poly.pdbx_strand_id
1 'polypeptide(L)' 'PKAQVKSRIILTPEHAKRLIAALQDNIAKYESVHGTIKEVKGSGPALPLSFGGPTAQA' A
#
# COMPACT_ATOMS: atom_id res chain seq x y z
N PRO A 1 -5.57 5.40 -12.75
CA PRO A 1 -4.35 5.11 -11.95
C PRO A 1 -4.21 3.61 -11.66
N LYS A 2 -3.25 2.95 -12.31
CA LYS A 2 -3.01 1.50 -12.17
C LYS A 2 -2.12 1.27 -10.94
N ALA A 3 -2.64 0.58 -9.92
CA ALA A 3 -1.88 0.26 -8.72
C ALA A 3 -0.61 -0.53 -9.09
N GLN A 4 0.53 -0.15 -8.52
CA GLN A 4 1.80 -0.85 -8.79
C GLN A 4 1.77 -2.23 -8.13
N VAL A 5 2.16 -3.26 -8.89
CA VAL A 5 2.24 -4.64 -8.38
C VAL A 5 3.48 -4.73 -7.48
N LYS A 6 3.26 -4.86 -6.16
CA LYS A 6 4.35 -4.97 -5.18
C LYS A 6 4.99 -6.36 -5.14
N SER A 7 4.22 -7.42 -5.42
CA SER A 7 4.71 -8.81 -5.43
C SER A 7 3.78 -9.71 -6.25
N ARG A 8 4.30 -10.85 -6.74
CA ARG A 8 3.54 -11.93 -7.39
C ARG A 8 3.83 -13.23 -6.65
N ILE A 9 2.79 -14.02 -6.37
CA ILE A 9 2.89 -15.31 -5.67
C ILE A 9 2.25 -16.38 -6.57
N ILE A 10 2.92 -17.52 -6.73
CA ILE A 10 2.43 -18.68 -7.51
C ILE A 10 2.12 -19.81 -6.55
N LEU A 11 0.92 -20.39 -6.66
CA LEU A 11 0.41 -21.42 -5.78
C LEU A 11 -0.69 -22.23 -6.48
N THR A 12 -0.99 -23.43 -5.97
CA THR A 12 -2.03 -24.29 -6.53
C THR A 12 -3.43 -23.71 -6.24
N PRO A 13 -4.44 -23.97 -7.11
CA PRO A 13 -5.77 -23.36 -6.97
C PRO A 13 -6.44 -23.64 -5.61
N GLU A 14 -6.25 -24.84 -5.06
CA GLU A 14 -6.83 -25.22 -3.77
C GLU A 14 -6.25 -24.40 -2.61
N HIS A 15 -4.93 -24.23 -2.58
CA HIS A 15 -4.26 -23.44 -1.56
C HIS A 15 -4.63 -21.95 -1.68
N ALA A 16 -4.87 -21.45 -2.90
CA ALA A 16 -5.31 -20.08 -3.13
C ALA A 16 -6.59 -19.78 -2.37
N LYS A 17 -7.57 -20.67 -2.52
CA LYS A 17 -8.89 -20.52 -1.95
C LYS A 17 -8.84 -20.53 -0.42
N ARG A 18 -8.08 -21.45 0.15
CA ARG A 18 -7.89 -21.54 1.61
C ARG A 18 -7.17 -20.29 2.16
N LEU A 19 -6.13 -19.83 1.46
CA LEU A 19 -5.37 -18.65 1.86
C LEU A 19 -6.23 -17.38 1.85
N ILE A 20 -7.02 -17.16 0.81
CA ILE A 20 -7.89 -15.98 0.69
C ILE A 20 -8.92 -15.95 1.84
N ALA A 21 -9.57 -17.08 2.12
CA ALA A 21 -10.53 -17.17 3.22
C ALA A 21 -9.87 -16.86 4.58
N ALA A 22 -8.71 -17.46 4.86
CA ALA A 22 -7.99 -17.22 6.10
C ALA A 22 -7.52 -15.76 6.23
N LEU A 23 -7.08 -15.12 5.13
CA LEU A 23 -6.66 -13.73 5.14
C LEU A 23 -7.83 -12.79 5.46
N GLN A 24 -9.01 -13.02 4.87
CA GLN A 24 -10.20 -12.22 5.14
C GLN A 24 -10.59 -12.30 6.62
N ASP A 25 -10.63 -13.51 7.19
CA ASP A 25 -10.95 -13.72 8.59
C ASP A 25 -9.93 -13.06 9.52
N ASN A 26 -8.64 -13.17 9.20
CA ASN A 26 -7.57 -12.58 9.99
C ASN A 26 -7.61 -11.04 9.95
N ILE A 27 -7.90 -10.45 8.78
CA ILE A 27 -8.07 -9.00 8.65
C ILE A 27 -9.25 -8.52 9.50
N ALA A 28 -10.41 -9.16 9.40
CA ALA A 28 -11.59 -8.77 10.19
C ALA A 28 -11.32 -8.84 11.70
N LYS A 29 -10.64 -9.90 12.16
CA LYS A 29 -10.22 -10.04 13.57
C LYS A 29 -9.24 -8.95 13.97
N TYR A 30 -8.22 -8.70 13.14
CA TYR A 30 -7.25 -7.65 13.40
C TYR A 30 -7.91 -6.27 13.52
N GLU A 31 -8.81 -5.93 12.60
CA GLU A 31 -9.51 -4.65 12.60
C GLU A 31 -10.45 -4.48 13.80
N SER A 32 -11.05 -5.56 14.28
CA SER A 32 -11.88 -5.54 15.49
C SER A 32 -11.11 -5.21 16.78
N VAL A 33 -9.84 -5.62 16.85
CA VAL A 33 -9.00 -5.46 18.06
C VAL A 33 -8.12 -4.21 17.99
N HIS A 34 -7.57 -3.91 16.81
CA HIS A 34 -6.57 -2.87 16.62
C HIS A 34 -7.10 -1.65 15.86
N GLY A 35 -8.33 -1.69 15.37
CA GLY A 35 -8.92 -0.66 14.52
C GLY A 35 -8.57 -0.83 13.05
N THR A 36 -9.16 0.01 12.20
CA THR A 36 -9.08 -0.11 10.73
C THR A 36 -7.65 -0.02 10.21
N ILE A 37 -7.31 -0.92 9.27
CA ILE A 37 -6.00 -0.89 8.61
C ILE A 37 -5.92 0.37 7.74
N LYS A 38 -4.92 1.21 8.00
CA LYS A 38 -4.69 2.41 7.18
C LYS A 38 -4.19 2.00 5.80
N GLU A 39 -4.98 2.28 4.76
CA GLU A 39 -4.51 2.14 3.39
C GLU A 39 -3.35 3.10 3.15
N VAL A 40 -2.15 2.57 2.96
CA VAL A 40 -1.02 3.35 2.45
C VAL A 40 -1.26 3.56 0.95
N LYS A 41 -2.14 4.51 0.63
CA LYS A 41 -2.23 5.08 -0.73
C LYS A 41 -0.85 5.64 -1.03
N GLY A 42 -0.23 5.08 -2.08
CA GLY A 42 1.12 5.43 -2.49
C GLY A 42 1.23 6.93 -2.78
N SER A 43 1.72 7.66 -1.80
CA SER A 43 2.40 8.93 -1.96
C SER A 43 3.40 8.98 -0.82
N GLY A 44 4.61 8.46 -1.07
CA GLY A 44 5.77 8.96 -0.31
C GLY A 44 5.74 10.50 -0.38
N PRO A 45 6.26 11.19 0.64
CA PRO A 45 6.14 12.65 0.72
C PRO A 45 6.62 13.26 -0.60
N ALA A 46 5.69 13.84 -1.35
CA ALA A 46 6.03 14.74 -2.44
C ALA A 46 6.68 15.94 -1.77
N LEU A 47 8.01 15.87 -1.60
CA LEU A 47 8.79 17.00 -1.11
C LEU A 47 8.50 18.18 -2.05
N PRO A 48 7.94 19.29 -1.56
CA PRO A 48 7.83 20.48 -2.38
C PRO A 48 9.24 21.05 -2.49
N LEU A 49 9.93 20.78 -3.61
CA LEU A 49 11.13 21.53 -3.99
C LEU A 49 10.69 22.92 -4.46
N SER A 50 10.13 23.70 -3.54
CA SER A 50 10.01 25.15 -3.68
C SER A 50 11.38 25.75 -3.36
N PHE A 51 12.35 25.55 -4.25
CA PHE A 51 13.57 26.36 -4.25
C PHE A 51 13.23 27.71 -4.88
N GLY A 52 12.57 28.56 -4.07
CA GLY A 52 12.43 29.97 -4.33
C GLY A 52 13.74 30.69 -4.04
N GLY A 53 14.30 31.33 -5.05
CA GLY A 53 15.42 32.28 -4.96
C GLY A 53 15.69 32.89 -6.34
N PRO A 54 15.85 34.22 -6.46
CA PRO A 54 15.82 34.91 -7.74
C PRO A 54 17.05 34.60 -8.60
N THR A 55 16.80 34.54 -9.92
CA THR A 55 17.70 34.77 -11.05
C THR A 55 19.18 34.97 -10.73
N ALA A 56 20.03 34.04 -11.18
CA ALA A 56 21.45 34.25 -11.30
C ALA A 56 21.73 35.47 -12.22
N GLN A 57 22.27 36.53 -11.64
CA GLN A 57 23.09 37.53 -12.34
C GLN A 57 24.51 37.38 -11.79
N ALA A 58 25.42 36.91 -12.64
CA ALA A 58 26.86 37.17 -12.64
C ALA A 58 27.46 36.59 -13.92
#